data_AF-A0A7V8TWR1-F1
#
_entry.id   AF-A0A7V8TWR1-F1
#
_cell.length_a   1.000
_cell.length_b   1.000
_cell.length_c   1.000
_cell.angle_alpha   90.00
_cell.angle_beta   90.00
_cell.angle_gamma   90.00
#
_symmetry.space_group_name_H-M   'P 1'
#
loop_
_entity.id
_entity.type
_entity.pdbx_description
1 polymer ?
#
loop_
_entity_poly.entity_id
_entity_poly.type
_entity_poly.pdbx_seq_one_letter_code
_entity_poly.pdbx_strand_id
1 'polypeptide(L)'
;MDRITLNKKNMKQLDSKINKIFSSLEFLAPWLIRFGLGIAFALHGLGKFPLPPQGLSNYLGASLASFVAISELGAGLILIIGGFIKGPVGNLATRFAGGTIVVIMISALSLAHRDWFITTKLFTSEQIFLLLIGLYFLLRGNR
;
A
#
# COMPACT_ATOMS: atom_id res chain seq x y z
N MET A 1 11.94 14.02 -45.94
CA MET A 1 11.89 13.19 -44.71
C MET A 1 10.69 12.28 -44.85
N ASP A 2 10.86 10.96 -44.74
CA ASP A 2 9.78 10.00 -44.97
C ASP A 2 8.75 10.01 -43.82
N ARG A 3 7.56 9.45 -44.06
CA ARG A 3 6.47 9.43 -43.07
C ARG A 3 6.87 8.72 -41.77
N ILE A 4 7.70 7.68 -41.86
CA ILE A 4 8.17 6.91 -40.70
C ILE A 4 9.07 7.76 -39.80
N THR A 5 10.02 8.49 -40.39
CA THR A 5 10.92 9.36 -39.61
C THR A 5 10.17 10.56 -39.03
N LEU A 6 9.17 11.10 -39.75
CA LEU A 6 8.32 12.18 -39.24
C LEU A 6 7.50 11.72 -38.02
N ASN A 7 6.88 10.54 -38.10
CA ASN A 7 6.12 9.98 -36.97
C ASN A 7 7.00 9.71 -35.74
N LYS A 8 8.21 9.18 -35.93
CA LYS A 8 9.19 9.01 -34.84
C LYS A 8 9.56 10.34 -34.19
N LYS A 9 9.79 11.39 -34.98
CA LYS A 9 10.10 12.74 -34.47
C LYS A 9 8.94 13.31 -33.66
N ASN A 10 7.73 13.22 -34.18
CA ASN A 10 6.53 13.72 -33.50
C ASN A 10 6.29 12.99 -32.17
N MET A 11 6.52 11.67 -32.13
CA MET A 11 6.37 10.88 -30.91
C MET A 11 7.39 11.25 -29.83
N LYS A 12 8.66 11.49 -30.22
CA LYS A 12 9.68 12.01 -29.29
C LYS A 12 9.34 13.40 -28.76
N GLN A 13 8.77 14.26 -29.61
CA GLN A 13 8.32 15.58 -29.20
C GLN A 13 7.13 15.51 -28.23
N LEU A 14 6.21 14.57 -28.43
CA LEU A 14 5.10 14.34 -27.50
C LEU A 14 5.60 13.84 -26.14
N ASP A 15 6.46 12.82 -26.14
CA ASP A 15 7.06 12.26 -24.92
C ASP A 15 7.81 13.33 -24.10
N SER A 16 8.69 14.10 -24.74
CA SER A 16 9.42 15.18 -24.05
C SER A 16 8.51 16.27 -23.47
N LYS A 17 7.39 16.59 -24.14
CA LYS A 17 6.39 17.53 -23.61
C LYS A 17 5.69 16.96 -22.38
N ILE A 18 5.29 15.69 -22.42
CA ILE A 18 4.65 14.98 -21.29
C ILE A 18 5.62 14.92 -20.09
N ASN A 19 6.85 14.46 -20.31
CA ASN A 19 7.86 14.35 -19.26
C ASN A 19 8.17 15.71 -18.63
N LYS A 20 8.19 16.79 -19.41
CA LYS A 20 8.37 18.15 -18.87
C LYS A 20 7.22 18.60 -17.96
N ILE A 21 5.99 18.16 -18.23
CA ILE A 21 4.83 18.46 -17.37
C ILE A 21 4.95 17.69 -16.05
N PHE A 22 5.20 16.38 -16.13
CA PHE A 22 5.14 15.50 -14.95
C PHE A 22 6.41 15.45 -14.11
N SER A 23 7.57 15.87 -14.62
CA SER A 23 8.83 15.87 -13.85
C SER A 23 8.74 16.70 -12.56
N SER A 24 7.95 17.78 -12.56
CA SER A 24 7.69 18.60 -11.37
C SER A 24 6.83 17.90 -10.31
N LEU A 25 6.07 16.86 -10.68
CA LEU A 25 5.15 16.11 -9.83
C LEU A 25 5.64 14.71 -9.49
N GLU A 26 6.76 14.27 -10.07
CA GLU A 26 7.27 12.90 -9.91
C GLU A 26 7.53 12.55 -8.43
N PHE A 27 7.91 13.53 -7.61
CA PHE A 27 8.09 13.36 -6.18
C PHE A 27 6.79 12.95 -5.46
N LEU A 28 5.61 13.29 -5.99
CA LEU A 28 4.31 12.94 -5.40
C LEU A 28 3.94 11.48 -5.63
N ALA A 29 4.50 10.80 -6.64
CA ALA A 29 4.14 9.43 -6.97
C ALA A 29 4.29 8.45 -5.78
N PRO A 30 5.42 8.37 -5.06
CA PRO A 30 5.52 7.53 -3.87
C PRO A 30 4.60 7.99 -2.73
N TRP A 31 4.33 9.30 -2.62
CA TRP A 31 3.45 9.84 -1.59
C TRP A 31 1.98 9.51 -1.82
N LEU A 32 1.52 9.54 -3.07
CA LEU A 32 0.15 9.16 -3.42
C LEU A 32 -0.16 7.74 -2.98
N ILE A 33 0.75 6.81 -3.29
CA ILE A 33 0.63 5.41 -2.93
C ILE A 33 0.78 5.21 -1.42
N ARG A 34 1.68 5.97 -0.76
CA ARG A 34 1.88 5.96 0.69
C ARG A 34 0.63 6.38 1.45
N PHE A 35 0.04 7.51 1.07
CA PHE A 35 -1.18 8.01 1.69
C PHE A 35 -2.36 7.08 1.42
N GLY A 36 -2.51 6.59 0.19
CA GLY A 36 -3.56 5.63 -0.15
C GLY A 36 -3.51 4.39 0.74
N LEU A 37 -2.36 3.72 0.82
CA LEU A 37 -2.21 2.54 1.67
C LEU A 37 -2.31 2.88 3.16
N GLY A 38 -1.62 3.93 3.60
CA GLY A 38 -1.57 4.31 5.02
C GLY A 38 -2.94 4.69 5.58
N ILE A 39 -3.73 5.45 4.82
CA ILE A 39 -5.09 5.84 5.20
C ILE A 39 -6.01 4.62 5.17
N ALA A 40 -5.96 3.78 4.12
CA ALA A 40 -6.77 2.57 4.05
C ALA A 40 -6.54 1.66 5.25
N PHE A 41 -5.27 1.37 5.59
CA PHE A 41 -4.94 0.55 6.76
C PHE A 41 -5.36 1.19 8.09
N ALA A 42 -5.19 2.51 8.22
CA ALA A 42 -5.65 3.23 9.40
C ALA A 42 -7.18 3.12 9.57
N LEU A 43 -7.95 3.26 8.49
CA LEU A 43 -9.40 3.11 8.50
C LEU A 43 -9.84 1.67 8.78
N HIS A 44 -9.13 0.67 8.25
CA HIS A 44 -9.36 -0.75 8.55
C HIS A 44 -9.20 -1.05 10.05
N GLY A 45 -8.15 -0.49 10.67
CA GLY A 45 -7.92 -0.62 12.10
C GLY A 45 -8.94 0.14 12.94
N LEU A 46 -9.23 1.40 12.59
CA LEU A 46 -10.23 2.24 13.27
C LEU A 46 -11.64 1.64 13.21
N GLY A 47 -12.02 1.03 12.09
CA GLY A 47 -13.31 0.35 11.90
C GLY A 47 -13.52 -0.88 12.80
N LYS A 48 -12.48 -1.31 13.53
CA LYS A 48 -12.54 -2.42 14.49
C LYS A 48 -12.74 -1.97 15.94
N PHE A 49 -12.88 -0.66 16.19
CA PHE A 49 -13.18 -0.13 17.52
C PHE A 49 -14.70 -0.09 17.78
N PRO A 50 -15.14 -0.21 19.04
CA PRO A 50 -14.33 -0.41 20.25
C PRO A 50 -13.74 -1.83 20.34
N LEU A 51 -12.61 -1.94 21.04
CA LEU A 51 -11.95 -3.23 21.27
C LEU A 51 -12.61 -3.98 22.44
N PRO A 52 -12.72 -5.33 22.36
CA PRO A 52 -12.31 -6.17 21.25
C PRO A 52 -13.36 -6.20 20.11
N PRO A 53 -12.93 -6.29 18.83
CA PRO A 53 -13.87 -6.33 17.70
C PRO A 53 -14.67 -7.64 17.72
N GLN A 54 -15.98 -7.57 17.95
CA GLN A 54 -16.83 -8.75 18.18
C GLN A 54 -16.74 -9.78 17.05
N GLY A 55 -16.87 -9.34 15.79
CA GLY A 55 -16.83 -10.23 14.63
C GLY A 55 -15.49 -10.99 14.51
N LEU A 56 -14.37 -10.29 14.64
CA LEU A 56 -13.03 -10.89 14.52
C LEU A 56 -12.66 -11.72 15.76
N SER A 57 -13.18 -11.34 16.94
CA SER A 57 -12.94 -12.05 18.20
C SER A 57 -13.51 -13.46 18.19
N ASN A 58 -14.58 -13.72 17.45
CA ASN A 58 -15.14 -15.06 17.29
C ASN A 58 -14.20 -16.02 16.54
N TYR A 59 -13.29 -15.49 15.71
CA TYR A 59 -12.34 -16.28 14.93
C TYR A 59 -10.95 -16.36 15.58
N LEU A 60 -10.49 -15.28 16.22
CA LEU A 60 -9.12 -15.13 16.71
C LEU A 60 -9.00 -15.07 18.24
N GLY A 61 -10.11 -14.92 18.96
CA GLY A 61 -10.12 -14.54 20.37
C GLY A 61 -9.91 -13.03 20.58
N ALA A 62 -10.45 -12.50 21.68
CA ALA A 62 -10.50 -11.06 21.95
C ALA A 62 -9.13 -10.36 21.93
N SER A 63 -8.11 -10.99 22.51
CA SER A 63 -6.76 -10.41 22.60
C SER A 63 -6.11 -10.28 21.22
N LEU A 64 -6.07 -11.36 20.45
CA LEU A 64 -5.45 -11.35 19.11
C LEU A 64 -6.24 -10.47 18.13
N ALA A 65 -7.57 -10.50 18.21
CA ALA A 65 -8.41 -9.63 17.38
C ALA A 65 -8.18 -8.14 17.67
N SER A 66 -7.97 -7.78 18.94
CA SER A 66 -7.60 -6.42 19.35
C SER A 66 -6.19 -6.05 18.87
N PHE A 67 -5.25 -6.98 18.97
CA PHE A 67 -3.88 -6.80 18.48
C PHE A 67 -3.85 -6.53 16.97
N VAL A 68 -4.65 -7.27 16.18
CA VAL A 68 -4.79 -7.03 14.73
C VAL A 68 -5.33 -5.62 14.47
N ALA A 69 -6.39 -5.20 15.15
CA ALA A 69 -6.96 -3.86 15.00
C ALA A 69 -5.95 -2.74 15.28
N ILE A 70 -5.20 -2.86 16.39
CA ILE A 70 -4.15 -1.91 16.76
C ILE A 70 -2.99 -1.95 15.74
N SER A 71 -2.61 -3.14 15.27
CA SER A 71 -1.53 -3.31 14.30
C SER A 71 -1.87 -2.73 12.93
N GLU A 72 -3.11 -2.87 12.48
CA GLU A 72 -3.57 -2.24 11.24
C GLU A 72 -3.55 -0.72 11.33
N LEU A 73 -4.11 -0.17 12.41
CA LEU A 73 -4.09 1.27 12.67
C LEU A 73 -2.66 1.80 12.76
N GLY A 74 -1.85 1.15 13.58
CA GLY A 74 -0.45 1.51 13.81
C GLY A 74 0.38 1.43 12.54
N ALA A 75 0.23 0.36 11.74
CA ALA A 75 0.99 0.22 10.49
C ALA A 75 0.63 1.32 9.48
N GLY A 76 -0.66 1.68 9.36
CA GLY A 76 -1.09 2.79 8.50
C GLY A 76 -0.46 4.12 8.91
N LEU A 77 -0.51 4.44 10.21
CA LEU A 77 0.06 5.69 10.74
C LEU A 77 1.59 5.72 10.66
N ILE A 78 2.28 4.63 11.04
CA ILE A 78 3.74 4.52 10.96
C ILE A 78 4.20 4.65 9.51
N LEU A 79 3.46 4.09 8.54
CA LEU A 79 3.81 4.22 7.12
C LEU A 79 3.79 5.69 6.66
N ILE A 80 2.78 6.46 7.08
CA ILE A 80 2.67 7.89 6.75
C ILE A 80 3.77 8.70 7.45
N ILE A 81 3.86 8.57 8.79
CA ILE A 81 4.80 9.33 9.62
C ILE A 81 6.24 9.00 9.25
N GLY A 82 6.56 7.70 9.09
CA GLY A 82 7.88 7.21 8.70
C GLY A 82 8.36 7.78 7.37
N GLY A 83 7.43 8.14 6.48
CA GLY A 83 7.72 8.81 5.23
C GLY A 83 8.39 10.18 5.38
N PHE A 84 8.07 10.92 6.44
CA PHE A 84 8.64 12.25 6.72
C PHE A 84 10.00 12.18 7.43
N ILE A 85 10.37 11.02 7.97
CA ILE A 85 11.62 10.84 8.72
C ILE A 85 12.75 10.51 7.74
N LYS A 86 13.80 11.33 7.74
CA LYS A 86 14.96 11.12 6.86
C LYS A 86 15.92 10.07 7.43
N GLY A 87 16.70 9.45 6.55
CA GLY A 87 17.78 8.54 6.92
C GLY A 87 17.33 7.14 7.34
N PRO A 88 18.20 6.39 8.04
CA PRO A 88 17.96 4.97 8.35
C PRO A 88 16.69 4.72 9.16
N VAL A 89 16.34 5.63 10.07
CA VAL A 89 15.16 5.49 10.96
C VAL A 89 13.87 5.47 10.15
N GLY A 90 13.64 6.45 9.27
CA GLY A 90 12.43 6.46 8.44
C GLY A 90 12.37 5.31 7.45
N ASN A 91 13.53 4.89 6.94
CA ASN A 91 13.62 3.69 6.09
C ASN A 91 13.23 2.42 6.84
N LEU A 92 13.71 2.22 8.07
CA LEU A 92 13.32 1.07 8.90
C LEU A 92 11.85 1.14 9.30
N ALA A 93 11.35 2.32 9.69
CA ALA A 93 9.93 2.51 10.03
C ALA A 93 9.01 2.19 8.84
N THR A 94 9.36 2.64 7.64
CA THR A 94 8.60 2.34 6.41
C THR A 94 8.61 0.85 6.10
N ARG A 95 9.76 0.19 6.24
CA ARG A 95 9.87 -1.27 6.02
C ARG A 95 9.09 -2.06 7.05
N PHE A 96 9.17 -1.65 8.32
CA PHE A 96 8.42 -2.26 9.41
C PHE A 96 6.92 -2.17 9.13
N ALA A 97 6.40 -0.98 8.82
CA ALA A 97 4.99 -0.80 8.48
C ALA A 97 4.58 -1.63 7.25
N GLY A 98 5.37 -1.62 6.17
CA GLY A 98 5.13 -2.45 4.99
C GLY A 98 5.11 -3.95 5.31
N GLY A 99 6.03 -4.41 6.17
CA GLY A 99 6.09 -5.80 6.64
C GLY A 99 4.88 -6.19 7.47
N THR A 100 4.46 -5.35 8.41
CA THR A 100 3.25 -5.56 9.20
C THR A 100 2.02 -5.66 8.30
N ILE A 101 1.90 -4.78 7.30
CA ILE A 101 0.82 -4.81 6.32
C ILE A 101 0.83 -6.13 5.54
N VAL A 102 1.99 -6.58 5.05
CA VAL A 102 2.12 -7.85 4.32
C VAL A 102 1.67 -9.04 5.17
N VAL A 103 2.13 -9.13 6.43
CA VAL A 103 1.76 -10.22 7.34
C VAL A 103 0.25 -10.23 7.59
N ILE A 104 -0.34 -9.07 7.88
CA ILE A 104 -1.78 -8.94 8.11
C ILE A 104 -2.56 -9.32 6.84
N MET A 105 -2.15 -8.83 5.68
CA MET A 105 -2.84 -9.09 4.42
C MET A 105 -2.79 -10.54 3.97
N ILE A 106 -1.64 -11.21 4.13
CA ILE A 106 -1.54 -12.67 3.88
C ILE A 106 -2.47 -13.43 4.83
N SER A 107 -2.51 -13.03 6.10
CA SER A 107 -3.37 -13.66 7.11
C SER A 107 -4.85 -13.44 6.78
N ALA A 108 -5.24 -12.21 6.43
CA ALA A 108 -6.60 -11.85 6.05
C ALA A 108 -7.06 -12.62 4.81
N LEU A 109 -6.22 -12.70 3.76
CA LEU A 109 -6.53 -13.50 2.57
C LEU A 109 -6.69 -14.98 2.91
N SER A 110 -5.81 -15.52 3.76
CA SER A 110 -5.80 -16.94 4.11
C SER A 110 -6.97 -17.39 5.01
N LEU A 111 -7.52 -16.45 5.81
CA LEU A 111 -8.60 -16.70 6.77
C LEU A 111 -9.97 -16.28 6.25
N ALA A 112 -10.07 -15.07 5.67
CA ALA A 112 -11.35 -14.48 5.27
C ALA A 112 -11.67 -14.63 3.77
N HIS A 113 -10.67 -14.88 2.93
CA HIS A 113 -10.80 -14.85 1.47
C HIS A 113 -10.12 -16.04 0.78
N ARG A 114 -10.07 -17.20 1.45
CA ARG A 114 -9.37 -18.39 0.94
C ARG A 114 -9.93 -18.88 -0.39
N ASP A 115 -11.22 -18.70 -0.64
CA ASP A 115 -11.86 -19.06 -1.90
C ASP A 115 -11.43 -18.18 -3.08
N TRP A 116 -10.78 -17.03 -2.83
CA TRP A 116 -10.44 -16.07 -3.89
C TRP A 116 -9.19 -16.45 -4.68
N PHE A 117 -8.26 -17.23 -4.10
CA PHE A 117 -6.92 -17.48 -4.67
C PHE A 117 -6.90 -18.03 -6.10
N ILE A 118 -7.96 -18.71 -6.53
CA ILE A 118 -8.07 -19.35 -7.86
C ILE A 118 -9.18 -18.67 -8.69
N THR A 119 -9.51 -17.43 -8.37
CA THR A 119 -10.62 -16.70 -9.02
C THR A 119 -10.22 -15.28 -9.38
N THR A 120 -11.00 -14.65 -10.26
CA THR A 120 -10.84 -13.24 -10.62
C THR A 120 -11.03 -12.30 -9.43
N LYS A 121 -11.78 -12.71 -8.40
CA LYS A 121 -12.04 -11.91 -7.19
C LYS A 121 -10.76 -11.43 -6.53
N LEU A 122 -9.69 -12.22 -6.54
CA LEU A 122 -8.42 -11.82 -5.96
C LEU A 122 -7.90 -10.53 -6.60
N PHE A 123 -7.92 -10.44 -7.94
CA PHE A 123 -7.33 -9.33 -8.70
C PHE A 123 -8.28 -8.16 -8.94
N THR A 124 -9.57 -8.33 -8.67
CA THR A 124 -10.56 -7.24 -8.74
C THR A 124 -10.88 -6.64 -7.38
N SER A 125 -10.26 -7.14 -6.29
CA SER A 125 -10.51 -6.67 -4.93
C SER A 125 -9.40 -5.76 -4.41
N GLU A 126 -9.75 -4.86 -3.51
CA GLU A 126 -8.79 -4.00 -2.80
C GLU A 126 -7.67 -4.79 -2.09
N GLN A 127 -7.99 -5.96 -1.54
CA GLN A 127 -7.10 -6.72 -0.65
C GLN A 127 -5.76 -7.09 -1.28
N ILE A 128 -5.74 -7.44 -2.57
CA ILE A 128 -4.48 -7.75 -3.26
C ILE A 128 -3.63 -6.49 -3.46
N PHE A 129 -4.24 -5.33 -3.70
CA PHE A 129 -3.52 -4.08 -3.89
C PHE A 129 -2.92 -3.59 -2.57
N LEU A 130 -3.63 -3.76 -1.44
CA LEU A 130 -3.06 -3.49 -0.11
C LEU A 130 -1.82 -4.36 0.14
N LEU A 131 -1.89 -5.65 -0.21
CA LEU A 131 -0.74 -6.57 -0.10
C LEU A 131 0.44 -6.13 -0.99
N LEU A 132 0.17 -5.88 -2.28
CA LEU A 132 1.21 -5.51 -3.25
C LEU A 132 1.88 -4.18 -2.89
N ILE A 133 1.11 -3.18 -2.45
CA ILE A 133 1.66 -1.89 -2.05
C ILE A 133 2.41 -2.00 -0.71
N GLY A 134 1.92 -2.83 0.23
CA GLY A 134 2.64 -3.15 1.46
C GLY A 134 4.00 -3.78 1.17
N LEU A 135 4.03 -4.77 0.26
CA LEU A 135 5.25 -5.42 -0.19
C LEU A 135 6.19 -4.42 -0.89
N TYR A 136 5.65 -3.51 -1.69
CA TYR A 136 6.41 -2.44 -2.29
C TYR A 136 7.13 -1.58 -1.24
N PHE A 137 6.47 -1.13 -0.16
CA PHE A 137 7.13 -0.36 0.90
C PHE A 137 8.08 -1.19 1.77
N LEU A 138 7.80 -2.48 1.96
CA LEU A 138 8.73 -3.41 2.61
C LEU A 138 10.05 -3.54 1.82
N LEU A 139 9.97 -3.63 0.49
CA LEU A 139 11.13 -3.80 -0.37
C LEU A 139 11.87 -2.49 -0.64
N ARG A 140 11.13 -1.41 -0.94
CA ARG A 140 11.69 -0.09 -1.27
C ARG A 140 12.20 0.64 -0.03
N GLY A 141 11.44 0.62 1.06
CA GLY A 141 11.68 1.46 2.24
C GLY A 141 11.34 2.93 2.00
N ASN A 142 12.03 3.86 2.68
CA ASN A 142 11.74 5.31 2.59
C ASN A 142 12.58 6.05 1.54
N ARG A 143 12.91 5.37 0.44
CA ARG A 143 13.67 5.93 -0.69
C ARG A 143 12.72 6.30 -1.81
#